data_AF-A0A7K3RT96-F1
#
_entry.id   AF-A0A7K3RT96-F1
#
_cell.length_a   1.000
_cell.length_b   1.000
_cell.length_c   1.000
_cell.angle_alpha   90.00
_cell.angle_beta   90.00
_cell.angle_gamma   90.00
#
_symmetry.space_group_name_H-M   'P 1'
#
loop_
_entity.id
_entity.type
_entity.pdbx_description
1 polymer ?
#
loop_
_entity_poly.entity_id
_entity_poly.type
_entity_poly.pdbx_seq_one_letter_code
_entity_poly.pdbx_strand_id
1 'polypeptide(L)'
;MGEELIDPILPPGKTIEQQRADPPKPPKSSCRVLVDKQFYLFMSVSQIDEFADPMSKEEGRPFRNRQAIKDLPFEGKGAVGETNAMVSAKCDSDKSRYVIVEFSMGERLDEDAAMRRDKMERFAKGYTEAVMEQVSCSA
;
A
#
# COMPACT_ATOMS: atom_id res chain seq x y z
N MET A 1 14.73 -1.94 -0.91
CA MET A 1 13.53 -2.66 -1.38
C MET A 1 13.98 -3.61 -2.47
N GLY A 2 13.88 -4.92 -2.26
CA GLY A 2 14.24 -5.91 -3.26
C GLY A 2 13.18 -6.01 -4.37
N GLU A 3 13.62 -6.28 -5.60
CA GLU A 3 12.74 -6.53 -6.77
C GLU A 3 11.67 -7.61 -6.46
N GLU A 4 12.00 -8.58 -5.61
CA GLU A 4 11.12 -9.69 -5.20
C GLU A 4 9.75 -9.28 -4.62
N LEU A 5 9.64 -8.12 -3.98
CA LEU A 5 8.37 -7.64 -3.42
C LEU A 5 7.45 -7.03 -4.49
N ILE A 6 8.03 -6.50 -5.57
CA ILE A 6 7.31 -5.74 -6.60
C ILE A 6 7.03 -6.62 -7.82
N ASP A 7 7.89 -7.59 -8.11
CA ASP A 7 7.73 -8.55 -9.21
C ASP A 7 6.34 -9.21 -9.27
N PRO A 8 5.75 -9.70 -8.16
CA PRO A 8 4.44 -10.36 -8.21
C PRO A 8 3.32 -9.42 -8.67
N ILE A 9 3.50 -8.12 -8.40
CA ILE A 9 2.51 -7.12 -8.74
C ILE A 9 2.81 -6.43 -10.06
N LEU A 10 3.94 -6.60 -10.73
CA LEU A 10 4.24 -5.91 -12.01
C LEU A 10 3.63 -6.62 -13.24
N PRO A 11 3.27 -5.88 -14.31
CA PRO A 11 2.95 -6.46 -15.60
C PRO A 11 4.13 -7.20 -16.21
N PRO A 12 3.86 -8.12 -17.16
CA PRO A 12 4.73 -8.19 -18.32
C PRO A 12 4.73 -6.84 -19.06
N GLY A 13 5.90 -6.27 -19.27
CA GLY A 13 6.10 -4.99 -19.96
C GLY A 13 7.56 -4.80 -20.33
N LYS A 14 7.85 -3.90 -21.27
CA LYS A 14 9.24 -3.66 -21.74
C LYS A 14 9.91 -2.50 -21.03
N THR A 15 9.13 -1.53 -20.56
CA THR A 15 9.65 -0.30 -19.95
C THR A 15 8.89 0.03 -18.67
N ILE A 16 9.61 0.13 -17.56
CA ILE A 16 9.11 0.57 -16.27
C ILE A 16 9.57 2.02 -16.06
N GLU A 17 8.63 2.93 -15.86
CA GLU A 17 8.91 4.33 -15.55
C GLU A 17 8.40 4.68 -14.14
N GLN A 18 9.32 5.07 -13.25
CA GLN A 18 8.98 5.68 -11.97
C GLN A 18 8.84 7.20 -12.16
N GLN A 19 7.61 7.73 -12.09
CA GLN A 19 7.38 9.14 -12.37
C GLN A 19 7.66 10.07 -11.18
N ARG A 20 7.54 9.56 -9.94
CA ARG A 20 7.88 10.30 -8.72
C ARG A 20 8.47 9.36 -7.68
N ALA A 21 9.62 9.76 -7.16
CA ALA A 21 10.39 9.07 -6.14
C ALA A 21 10.77 10.09 -5.07
N ASP A 22 9.79 10.75 -4.47
CA ASP A 22 10.11 11.51 -3.26
C ASP A 22 10.41 10.47 -2.17
N PRO A 23 11.57 10.54 -1.48
CA PRO A 23 11.76 9.75 -0.27
C PRO A 23 10.56 10.01 0.65
N PRO A 24 10.18 9.07 1.54
CA PRO A 24 9.12 9.31 2.51
C PRO A 24 9.44 10.57 3.33
N LYS A 25 8.90 11.71 2.89
CA LYS A 25 9.06 13.01 3.53
C LYS A 25 7.76 13.29 4.26
N PRO A 26 7.82 13.55 5.58
CA PRO A 26 6.61 13.87 6.33
C PRO A 26 5.89 15.09 5.74
N PRO A 27 4.56 15.17 5.87
CA PRO A 27 3.68 14.14 6.44
C PRO A 27 3.20 13.12 5.40
N LYS A 28 3.49 13.33 4.11
CA LYS A 28 2.98 12.49 3.01
C LYS A 28 4.01 12.32 1.91
N SER A 29 4.13 11.10 1.42
CA SER A 29 4.88 10.76 0.21
C SER A 29 4.07 9.85 -0.69
N SER A 30 4.30 9.92 -2.00
CA SER A 30 3.63 9.04 -2.94
C SER A 30 4.55 8.59 -4.08
N CYS A 31 4.34 7.36 -4.54
CA CYS A 31 4.99 6.79 -5.71
C CYS A 31 3.93 6.50 -6.78
N ARG A 32 4.26 6.80 -8.04
CA ARG A 32 3.45 6.43 -9.20
C ARG A 32 4.33 5.70 -10.21
N VAL A 33 3.93 4.49 -10.56
CA VAL A 33 4.58 3.66 -11.57
C VAL A 33 3.69 3.60 -12.81
N LEU A 34 4.31 3.81 -13.97
CA LEU A 34 3.73 3.53 -15.27
C LEU A 34 4.47 2.38 -15.93
N VAL A 35 3.73 1.54 -16.64
CA VAL A 35 4.31 0.52 -17.54
C VAL A 35 3.78 0.81 -18.93
N ASP A 36 4.69 0.99 -19.88
CA ASP A 36 4.36 1.39 -21.26
C ASP A 36 3.42 2.62 -21.30
N LYS A 37 3.66 3.59 -20.41
CA LYS A 37 2.88 4.84 -20.20
C LYS A 37 1.47 4.65 -19.65
N GLN A 38 1.06 3.44 -19.28
CA GLN A 38 -0.22 3.19 -18.63
C GLN A 38 -0.08 3.20 -17.12
N PHE A 39 -1.09 3.76 -16.43
CA PHE A 39 -1.11 3.78 -14.98
C PHE A 39 -1.11 2.35 -14.44
N TYR A 40 -0.13 2.08 -13.59
CA TYR A 40 0.05 0.74 -13.09
C TYR A 40 -0.12 0.63 -11.58
N LEU A 41 0.61 1.46 -10.85
CA LEU A 41 0.63 1.43 -9.40
C LEU A 41 0.70 2.86 -8.87
N PHE A 42 -0.17 3.15 -7.91
CA PHE A 42 -0.08 4.31 -7.05
C PHE A 42 0.09 3.82 -5.62
N MET A 43 0.99 4.47 -4.90
CA MET A 43 1.26 4.20 -3.50
C MET A 43 1.34 5.53 -2.77
N SER A 44 0.72 5.59 -1.59
CA SER A 44 0.83 6.74 -0.69
C SER A 44 1.26 6.25 0.69
N VAL A 45 2.08 7.04 1.37
CA VAL A 45 2.41 6.88 2.78
C VAL A 45 2.06 8.18 3.46
N SER A 46 1.28 8.11 4.55
CA SER A 46 0.90 9.27 5.36
C SER A 46 1.22 9.01 6.83
N GLN A 47 1.91 9.94 7.47
CA GLN A 47 2.13 9.98 8.92
C GLN A 47 1.04 10.86 9.55
N ILE A 48 0.23 10.30 10.45
CA ILE A 48 -0.91 10.98 11.05
C ILE A 48 -1.07 10.69 12.55
N ASP A 49 -1.81 11.54 13.26
CA ASP A 49 -2.02 11.39 14.70
C ASP A 49 -3.30 10.66 15.07
N GLU A 50 -4.27 10.55 14.16
CA GLU A 50 -5.54 9.89 14.40
C GLU A 50 -5.61 8.57 13.65
N PHE A 51 -6.20 7.55 14.26
CA PHE A 51 -6.34 6.26 13.61
C PHE A 51 -7.42 6.32 12.53
N ALA A 52 -7.05 6.09 11.27
CA ALA A 52 -8.02 5.85 10.20
C ALA A 52 -8.29 4.34 10.11
N ASP A 53 -9.51 3.90 10.45
CA ASP A 53 -9.86 2.48 10.36
C ASP A 53 -10.16 2.09 8.90
N PRO A 54 -9.35 1.24 8.23
CA PRO A 54 -9.57 0.84 6.84
C PRO A 54 -10.87 0.06 6.62
N MET A 55 -11.49 -0.43 7.69
CA MET A 55 -12.78 -1.12 7.68
C MET A 55 -13.98 -0.20 8.03
N SER A 56 -13.74 1.07 8.37
CA SER A 56 -14.80 2.05 8.61
C SER A 56 -15.64 2.33 7.35
N LYS A 57 -16.79 2.99 7.53
CA LYS A 57 -17.61 3.41 6.38
C LYS A 57 -16.89 4.42 5.51
N GLU A 58 -16.15 5.35 6.09
CA GLU A 58 -15.49 6.45 5.40
C GLU A 58 -14.33 5.94 4.54
N GLU A 59 -13.34 5.31 5.18
CA GLU A 59 -12.17 4.73 4.49
C GLU A 59 -12.55 3.55 3.58
N GLY A 60 -13.73 2.97 3.78
CA GLY A 60 -14.25 1.88 2.96
C GLY A 60 -14.81 2.27 1.60
N ARG A 61 -15.22 3.52 1.44
CA ARG A 61 -15.90 3.99 0.21
C ARG A 61 -15.12 3.70 -1.07
N PRO A 62 -13.78 3.82 -1.12
CA PRO A 62 -13.02 3.54 -2.33
C PRO A 62 -12.96 2.06 -2.72
N PHE A 63 -13.25 1.13 -1.80
CA PHE A 63 -13.07 -0.30 -2.03
C PHE A 63 -14.26 -0.97 -2.70
N ARG A 64 -13.98 -1.80 -3.70
CA ARG A 64 -14.92 -2.84 -4.18
C ARG A 64 -14.63 -4.16 -3.49
N ASN A 65 -15.68 -4.84 -3.02
CA ASN A 65 -15.60 -6.17 -2.38
C ASN A 65 -14.53 -6.25 -1.28
N ARG A 66 -14.50 -5.21 -0.43
CA ARG A 66 -13.51 -5.03 0.64
C ARG A 66 -13.48 -6.20 1.63
N GLN A 67 -12.28 -6.62 2.00
CA GLN A 67 -12.02 -7.61 3.04
C GLN A 67 -10.95 -7.09 3.99
N ALA A 68 -10.99 -7.54 5.24
CA ALA A 68 -9.92 -7.25 6.20
C ALA A 68 -8.68 -8.09 5.90
N ILE A 69 -7.51 -7.46 5.93
CA ILE A 69 -6.22 -8.15 5.90
C ILE A 69 -6.01 -8.78 7.29
N LYS A 70 -5.67 -10.07 7.32
CA LYS A 70 -5.39 -10.82 8.56
C LYS A 70 -3.89 -10.92 8.79
N ASP A 71 -3.49 -11.31 10.00
CA ASP A 71 -2.10 -11.66 10.32
C ASP A 71 -1.09 -10.58 9.90
N LEU A 72 -1.34 -9.33 10.31
CA LEU A 72 -0.37 -8.24 10.15
C LEU A 72 0.81 -8.47 11.10
N PRO A 73 2.06 -8.27 10.64
CA PRO A 73 3.24 -8.45 11.49
C PRO A 73 3.47 -7.29 12.48
N PHE A 74 2.54 -6.33 12.56
CA PHE A 74 2.60 -5.12 13.38
C PHE A 74 1.21 -4.78 13.95
N GLU A 75 1.17 -3.91 14.96
CA GLU A 75 -0.10 -3.42 15.54
C GLU A 75 -0.83 -2.50 14.54
N GLY A 76 -1.99 -2.91 14.05
CA GLY A 76 -2.74 -2.13 13.07
C GLY A 76 -3.98 -2.83 12.51
N LYS A 77 -4.56 -2.23 11.47
CA LYS A 77 -5.62 -2.85 10.65
C LYS A 77 -5.31 -2.64 9.18
N GLY A 78 -5.78 -3.58 8.35
CA GLY A 78 -5.67 -3.47 6.90
C GLY A 78 -6.95 -3.87 6.20
N ALA A 79 -7.16 -3.31 5.02
CA ALA A 79 -8.23 -3.66 4.10
C ALA A 79 -7.67 -3.88 2.70
N VAL A 80 -8.22 -4.85 1.99
CA VAL A 80 -7.91 -5.15 0.59
C VAL A 80 -9.20 -5.24 -0.21
N GLY A 81 -9.22 -4.62 -1.38
CA GLY A 81 -10.29 -4.68 -2.36
C GLY A 81 -9.80 -5.33 -3.65
N GLU A 82 -10.55 -5.13 -4.73
CA GLU A 82 -10.17 -5.69 -6.04
C GLU A 82 -8.96 -5.04 -6.68
N THR A 83 -8.77 -3.74 -6.43
CA THR A 83 -7.71 -2.94 -7.06
C THR A 83 -6.96 -2.06 -6.07
N ASN A 84 -7.36 -2.01 -4.81
CA ASN A 84 -6.76 -1.14 -3.81
C ASN A 84 -6.58 -1.84 -2.46
N ALA A 85 -5.59 -1.39 -1.69
CA ALA A 85 -5.34 -1.82 -0.33
C ALA A 85 -5.01 -0.61 0.55
N MET A 86 -5.35 -0.69 1.83
CA MET A 86 -5.01 0.32 2.83
C MET A 86 -4.58 -0.39 4.10
N VAL A 87 -3.48 0.05 4.70
CA VAL A 87 -3.00 -0.42 6.00
C VAL A 87 -2.80 0.78 6.89
N SER A 88 -3.39 0.74 8.08
CA SER A 88 -3.16 1.71 9.15
C SER A 88 -2.42 1.00 10.28
N ALA A 89 -1.13 1.28 10.38
CA ALA A 89 -0.25 0.76 11.41
C ALA A 89 -0.06 1.80 12.51
N LYS A 90 -0.01 1.34 13.76
CA LYS A 90 0.43 2.17 14.88
C LYS A 90 1.92 2.48 14.70
N CYS A 91 2.29 3.70 15.01
CA CYS A 91 3.65 4.18 14.92
C CYS A 91 3.89 5.11 16.10
N ASP A 92 4.63 4.69 17.12
CA ASP A 92 4.96 5.59 18.24
C ASP A 92 6.25 6.36 17.92
N SER A 93 6.17 7.29 16.96
CA SER A 93 7.26 8.21 16.61
C SER A 93 7.00 9.61 17.14
N ASP A 94 8.05 10.44 17.24
CA ASP A 94 7.93 11.86 17.62
C ASP A 94 7.09 12.70 16.62
N LYS A 95 6.79 12.16 15.43
CA LYS A 95 6.13 12.89 14.33
C LYS A 95 4.67 12.51 14.11
N SER A 96 4.26 11.32 14.52
CA SER A 96 2.95 10.76 14.27
C SER A 96 2.71 9.54 15.13
N ARG A 97 1.44 9.30 15.50
CA ARG A 97 0.98 8.08 16.20
C ARG A 97 0.63 6.91 15.28
N TYR A 98 0.46 7.18 13.98
CA TYR A 98 0.08 6.18 12.98
C TYR A 98 0.76 6.44 11.64
N VAL A 99 0.96 5.35 10.90
CA VAL A 99 1.31 5.38 9.48
C VAL A 99 0.17 4.73 8.70
N ILE A 100 -0.33 5.44 7.72
CA ILE A 100 -1.21 4.89 6.69
C ILE A 100 -0.37 4.60 5.46
N VAL A 101 -0.54 3.41 4.90
CA VAL A 101 -0.10 3.09 3.55
C VAL A 101 -1.29 2.73 2.68
N GLU A 102 -1.44 3.43 1.57
CA GLU A 102 -2.47 3.16 0.57
C GLU A 102 -1.84 2.70 -0.73
N PHE A 103 -2.51 1.78 -1.40
CA PHE A 103 -2.09 1.22 -2.66
C PHE A 103 -3.28 1.17 -3.61
N SER A 104 -3.04 1.50 -4.87
CA SER A 104 -4.03 1.32 -5.94
C SER A 104 -3.34 0.83 -7.19
N MET A 105 -3.86 -0.23 -7.76
CA MET A 105 -3.41 -0.80 -9.03
C MET A 105 -4.33 -0.35 -10.16
N GLY A 106 -3.76 -0.13 -11.33
CA GLY A 106 -4.54 0.02 -12.55
C GLY A 106 -5.39 -1.23 -12.81
N GLU A 107 -6.57 -1.07 -13.41
CA GLU A 107 -7.40 -2.20 -13.81
C GLU A 107 -6.63 -3.06 -14.82
N ARG A 108 -6.14 -4.23 -14.40
CA ARG A 108 -5.75 -5.31 -15.33
C ARG A 108 -6.93 -6.25 -15.49
N LEU A 109 -7.26 -6.57 -16.73
CA LEU A 109 -8.41 -7.37 -17.14
C LEU A 109 -8.20 -8.90 -17.00
N ASP A 110 -6.97 -9.37 -16.80
CA ASP A 110 -6.63 -10.77 -17.13
C ASP A 110 -6.22 -11.67 -15.95
N GLU A 111 -6.09 -11.14 -14.73
CA GLU A 111 -5.81 -11.98 -13.55
C GLU A 111 -7.08 -12.26 -12.72
N ASP A 112 -7.18 -13.47 -12.18
CA ASP A 112 -8.20 -13.84 -11.20
C ASP A 112 -8.18 -12.88 -10.00
N ALA A 113 -9.37 -12.44 -9.57
CA ALA A 113 -9.52 -11.45 -8.51
C ALA A 113 -9.01 -11.95 -7.14
N ALA A 114 -9.09 -13.25 -6.85
CA ALA A 114 -8.57 -13.80 -5.61
C ALA A 114 -7.04 -13.85 -5.61
N MET A 115 -6.43 -14.25 -6.73
CA MET A 115 -4.98 -14.23 -6.89
C MET A 115 -4.41 -12.81 -6.77
N ARG A 116 -5.10 -11.82 -7.36
CA ARG A 116 -4.69 -10.41 -7.24
C ARG A 116 -4.76 -9.91 -5.79
N ARG A 117 -5.86 -10.22 -5.09
CA ARG A 117 -6.00 -9.86 -3.66
C ARG A 117 -4.88 -10.45 -2.81
N ASP A 118 -4.54 -11.71 -3.02
CA ASP A 118 -3.47 -12.38 -2.27
C ASP A 118 -2.08 -11.76 -2.51
N LYS A 119 -1.77 -11.37 -3.75
CA LYS A 119 -0.56 -10.61 -4.08
C LYS A 119 -0.55 -9.23 -3.42
N MET A 120 -1.67 -8.51 -3.52
CA MET A 120 -1.82 -7.19 -2.91
C MET A 120 -1.70 -7.22 -1.40
N GLU A 121 -2.29 -8.23 -0.74
CA GLU A 121 -2.19 -8.41 0.70
C GLU A 121 -0.73 -8.63 1.13
N ARG A 122 0.00 -9.52 0.45
CA ARG A 122 1.42 -9.76 0.73
C ARG A 122 2.26 -8.51 0.52
N PHE A 123 2.03 -7.79 -0.57
CA PHE A 123 2.72 -6.53 -0.84
C PHE A 123 2.42 -5.46 0.21
N ALA A 124 1.15 -5.27 0.57
CA ALA A 124 0.74 -4.29 1.56
C ALA A 124 1.36 -4.56 2.93
N LYS A 125 1.45 -5.82 3.36
CA LYS A 125 2.14 -6.22 4.60
C LYS A 125 3.62 -5.87 4.56
N GLY A 126 4.35 -6.41 3.59
CA GLY A 126 5.81 -6.27 3.52
C GLY A 126 6.26 -4.83 3.26
N TYR A 127 5.52 -4.08 2.44
CA TYR A 127 5.85 -2.67 2.21
C TYR A 127 5.54 -1.80 3.43
N THR A 128 4.44 -2.06 4.16
CA THR A 128 4.15 -1.31 5.39
C THR A 128 5.21 -1.55 6.45
N GLU A 129 5.64 -2.79 6.64
CA GLU A 129 6.75 -3.13 7.55
C GLU A 129 8.03 -2.37 7.18
N ALA A 130 8.42 -2.39 5.90
CA ALA A 130 9.58 -1.64 5.43
C ALA A 130 9.44 -0.10 5.60
N VAL A 131 8.23 0.44 5.47
CA VAL A 131 7.95 1.86 5.73
C VAL A 131 8.11 2.16 7.22
N MET A 132 7.56 1.31 8.10
CA MET A 132 7.68 1.48 9.55
C MET A 132 9.14 1.54 9.99
N GLU A 133 9.99 0.65 9.48
CA GLU A 133 11.44 0.68 9.71
C GLU A 133 12.08 1.99 9.24
N GLN A 134 11.72 2.47 8.04
CA GLN A 134 12.29 3.69 7.47
C GLN A 134 11.92 4.96 8.21
N VAL A 135 10.68 5.05 8.69
CA VAL A 135 10.19 6.24 9.41
C VAL A 135 10.41 6.14 10.93
N SER A 136 11.22 5.16 11.37
CA SER A 136 11.58 4.92 12.78
C SER A 136 10.37 4.65 13.68
N CYS A 137 9.32 4.05 13.12
CA CYS A 137 8.30 3.39 13.93
C CYS A 137 8.90 2.07 14.41
N SER A 138 8.83 1.77 15.70
CA SER A 138 9.06 0.38 16.16
C SER A 138 7.99 -0.50 15.50
N ALA A 139 8.41 -1.45 14.66
CA ALA A 139 7.58 -2.51 14.11
C ALA A 139 7.19 -3.52 15.20
#